data_AF-A0A4V2SLE3-F1
#
_entry.id   AF-A0A4V2SLE3-F1
#
_cell.length_a   1.000
_cell.length_b   1.000
_cell.length_c   1.000
_cell.angle_alpha   90.00
_cell.angle_beta   90.00
_cell.angle_gamma   90.00
#
_symmetry.space_group_name_H-M   'P 1'
#
loop_
_entity.id
_entity.type
_entity.pdbx_description
1 polymer ?
#
loop_
_entity_poly.entity_id
_entity_poly.type
_entity_poly.pdbx_seq_one_letter_code
_entity_poly.pdbx_strand_id
1 'polypeptide(L)'
;MTYRISRITRFLPSLAFGVAVTLSGAALADPEDGDAYDDDDHEESMPMTLSERLVRDIREGNLGAEADDMVVEELILKRNLPIPYSYIDTLMHTPNAFGPGPACVVCHSTNDPASSYRGLDLSTCEGVLAGSTEEPARPIIRPGEDPKHDPLGRRLRNNRMPLGTSFHQAPDADNIALIEDWILSGAPNDAHFNENVLPLFATESAFVEDSPACTDCHMSNQEPPSFHEMDLTSFEGIMLGADSVAKGVENATKIVIPGDPAASPILQHLTENRMPPGISPVEDRDHPNTRILFAWVRQGASCD
;
A
#
# COMPACT_ATOMS: atom_id res chain seq x y z
N MET A 1 -42.93 -14.56 37.18
CA MET A 1 -43.79 -14.89 36.02
C MET A 1 -42.98 -15.76 35.07
N THR A 2 -43.29 -17.04 35.10
CA THR A 2 -42.67 -18.13 34.32
C THR A 2 -43.39 -18.28 32.99
N TYR A 3 -42.65 -18.38 31.88
CA TYR A 3 -43.12 -19.11 30.70
C TYR A 3 -42.03 -20.05 30.18
N ARG A 4 -42.40 -21.33 30.22
CA ARG A 4 -41.74 -22.52 29.67
C ARG A 4 -42.70 -23.03 28.59
N ILE A 5 -42.22 -23.48 27.42
CA ILE A 5 -42.82 -24.42 26.44
C ILE A 5 -41.87 -24.41 25.23
N SER A 6 -41.62 -25.44 24.43
CA SER A 6 -41.48 -26.89 24.59
C SER A 6 -40.97 -27.38 23.22
N ARG A 7 -40.23 -28.49 23.22
CA ARG A 7 -39.64 -29.21 22.08
C ARG A 7 -40.67 -29.76 21.08
N ILE A 8 -40.27 -29.92 19.81
CA ILE A 8 -40.69 -30.99 18.86
C ILE A 8 -39.51 -31.18 17.86
N THR A 9 -38.66 -32.23 17.93
CA THR A 9 -38.69 -33.56 17.22
C THR A 9 -38.83 -33.44 15.68
N ARG A 10 -38.22 -34.21 14.76
CA ARG A 10 -37.44 -35.47 14.71
C ARG A 10 -37.06 -35.65 13.20
N PHE A 11 -35.84 -36.10 12.87
CA PHE A 11 -35.52 -37.35 12.15
C PHE A 11 -36.05 -37.55 10.71
N LEU A 12 -35.14 -37.80 9.74
CA LEU A 12 -34.97 -39.04 8.93
C LEU A 12 -34.03 -38.81 7.69
N PRO A 13 -33.51 -39.88 7.04
CA PRO A 13 -32.15 -39.98 6.50
C PRO A 13 -32.08 -40.33 4.99
N SER A 14 -30.84 -40.50 4.52
CA SER A 14 -30.33 -41.35 3.42
C SER A 14 -31.23 -41.80 2.28
N LEU A 15 -30.75 -41.58 1.05
CA LEU A 15 -30.98 -42.49 -0.08
C LEU A 15 -29.67 -42.73 -0.84
N ALA A 16 -29.37 -44.03 -0.99
CA ALA A 16 -28.40 -44.61 -1.91
C ALA A 16 -29.16 -45.44 -2.96
N PHE A 17 -28.42 -46.01 -3.93
CA PHE A 17 -28.83 -46.82 -5.10
C PHE A 17 -29.11 -45.99 -6.37
N GLY A 18 -28.63 -46.36 -7.57
CA GLY A 18 -27.99 -47.60 -7.97
C GLY A 18 -27.40 -47.55 -9.38
N VAL A 19 -26.65 -48.61 -9.68
CA VAL A 19 -25.98 -48.97 -10.93
C VAL A 19 -26.99 -49.32 -12.02
N ALA A 20 -26.70 -48.95 -13.28
CA ALA A 20 -27.27 -49.60 -14.46
C ALA A 20 -26.15 -49.86 -15.49
N VAL A 21 -25.78 -51.14 -15.60
CA VAL A 21 -25.04 -51.73 -16.71
C VAL A 21 -26.03 -52.03 -17.82
N THR A 22 -25.71 -51.68 -19.06
CA THR A 22 -26.27 -52.37 -20.23
C THR A 22 -25.15 -52.72 -21.21
N LEU A 23 -25.22 -53.97 -21.66
CA LEU A 23 -24.33 -54.65 -22.59
C LEU A 23 -25.10 -54.90 -23.90
N SER A 24 -24.33 -55.07 -24.96
CA SER A 24 -24.64 -55.80 -26.20
C SER A 24 -25.13 -55.00 -27.40
N GLY A 25 -24.30 -55.06 -28.45
CA GLY A 25 -24.66 -54.75 -29.83
C GLY A 25 -23.43 -54.80 -30.74
N ALA A 26 -22.91 -55.99 -31.03
CA ALA A 26 -21.93 -56.21 -32.10
C ALA A 26 -22.66 -56.59 -33.39
N ALA A 27 -22.35 -55.90 -34.50
CA ALA A 27 -22.60 -56.35 -35.86
C ALA A 27 -21.53 -55.73 -36.81
N LEU A 28 -21.17 -56.52 -37.82
CA LEU A 28 -19.97 -56.47 -38.66
C LEU A 28 -20.09 -55.61 -39.94
N ALA A 29 -18.92 -55.15 -40.42
CA ALA A 29 -18.49 -54.86 -41.81
C ALA A 29 -19.19 -53.71 -42.57
N ASP A 30 -18.57 -52.89 -43.41
CA ASP A 30 -17.34 -52.98 -44.24
C ASP A 30 -16.78 -51.54 -44.51
N PRO A 31 -15.57 -51.37 -45.09
CA PRO A 31 -14.75 -50.16 -45.04
C PRO A 31 -14.85 -49.29 -46.30
N GLU A 32 -14.93 -47.97 -46.14
CA GLU A 32 -14.55 -47.03 -47.21
C GLU A 32 -13.93 -45.76 -46.60
N ASP A 33 -12.70 -45.51 -47.03
CA ASP A 33 -12.07 -44.22 -47.34
C ASP A 33 -12.36 -43.00 -46.45
N GLY A 34 -11.29 -42.53 -45.81
CA GLY A 34 -11.22 -41.15 -45.34
C GLY A 34 -10.17 -40.96 -44.26
N ASP A 35 -8.89 -41.01 -44.65
CA ASP A 35 -7.78 -40.55 -43.81
C ASP A 35 -7.88 -39.03 -43.62
N ALA A 36 -8.79 -38.59 -42.76
CA ALA A 36 -8.79 -37.24 -42.21
C ALA A 36 -7.77 -37.24 -41.07
N TYR A 37 -6.55 -36.81 -41.40
CA TYR A 37 -5.60 -36.31 -40.42
C TYR A 37 -6.24 -35.09 -39.74
N ASP A 38 -6.91 -35.31 -38.60
CA ASP A 38 -7.10 -34.28 -37.59
C ASP A 38 -5.72 -34.01 -36.98
N ASP A 39 -4.89 -33.25 -37.72
CA ASP A 39 -3.84 -32.44 -37.12
C ASP A 39 -4.55 -31.30 -36.39
N ASP A 40 -5.04 -31.60 -35.18
CA ASP A 40 -5.24 -30.59 -34.14
C ASP A 40 -3.84 -30.10 -33.71
N ASP A 41 -3.20 -29.35 -34.61
CA ASP A 41 -2.05 -28.52 -34.31
C ASP A 41 -2.54 -27.42 -33.37
N HIS A 42 -2.54 -27.74 -32.08
CA HIS A 42 -2.42 -26.75 -31.04
C HIS A 42 -1.06 -26.07 -31.21
N GLU A 43 -0.95 -25.14 -32.16
CA GLU A 43 0.10 -24.12 -32.17
C GLU A 43 -0.02 -23.37 -30.83
N GLU A 44 0.75 -23.82 -29.84
CA GLU A 44 1.06 -23.04 -28.65
C GLU A 44 1.69 -21.74 -29.16
N SER A 45 0.87 -20.69 -29.28
CA SER A 45 1.34 -19.39 -29.74
C SER A 45 2.49 -18.98 -28.84
N MET A 46 3.72 -18.97 -29.38
CA MET A 46 4.88 -18.58 -28.60
C MET A 46 4.62 -17.20 -27.96
N PRO A 47 5.00 -17.01 -26.69
CA PRO A 47 4.76 -15.75 -26.01
C PRO A 47 5.48 -14.63 -26.77
N MET A 48 4.72 -13.60 -27.17
CA MET A 48 5.27 -12.44 -27.89
C MET A 48 6.41 -11.79 -27.10
N THR A 49 7.45 -11.42 -27.83
CA THR A 49 8.55 -10.59 -27.33
C THR A 49 8.05 -9.22 -26.86
N LEU A 50 8.84 -8.51 -26.06
CA LEU A 50 8.51 -7.15 -25.62
C LEU A 50 8.34 -6.18 -26.81
N SER A 51 9.16 -6.36 -27.85
CA SER A 51 9.10 -5.54 -29.06
C SER A 51 7.83 -5.79 -29.87
N GLU A 52 7.41 -7.05 -30.03
CA GLU A 52 6.15 -7.39 -30.70
C GLU A 52 4.94 -6.85 -29.94
N ARG A 53 4.94 -6.98 -28.61
CA ARG A 53 3.90 -6.39 -27.75
C ARG A 53 3.84 -4.87 -27.92
N LEU A 54 4.98 -4.19 -27.90
CA LEU A 54 5.02 -2.74 -28.13
C LEU A 54 4.46 -2.34 -29.49
N VAL A 55 4.88 -3.00 -30.57
CA VAL A 55 4.38 -2.70 -31.92
C VAL A 55 2.87 -2.89 -32.00
N ARG A 56 2.34 -3.94 -31.36
CA ARG A 56 0.91 -4.18 -31.27
C ARG A 56 0.19 -3.08 -30.47
N ASP A 57 0.69 -2.73 -29.28
CA ASP A 57 0.10 -1.70 -28.43
C ASP A 57 0.02 -0.33 -29.16
N ILE A 58 1.06 0.01 -29.94
CA ILE A 58 1.08 1.21 -30.79
C ILE A 58 0.00 1.14 -31.87
N ARG A 59 -0.13 0.00 -32.56
CA ARG A 59 -1.11 -0.20 -33.64
C ARG A 59 -2.54 -0.15 -33.14
N GLU A 60 -2.78 -0.68 -31.93
CA GLU A 60 -4.09 -0.74 -31.30
C GLU A 60 -4.46 0.56 -30.57
N GLY A 61 -3.52 1.52 -30.45
CA GLY A 61 -3.74 2.76 -29.69
C GLY A 61 -3.84 2.52 -28.18
N ASN A 62 -3.27 1.41 -27.70
CA ASN A 62 -3.32 1.00 -26.29
C ASN A 62 -2.23 1.64 -25.42
N LEU A 63 -1.33 2.43 -26.02
CA LEU A 63 -0.45 3.31 -25.27
C LEU A 63 -1.21 4.61 -25.00
N GLY A 64 -1.41 4.94 -23.73
CA GLY A 64 -2.01 6.23 -23.39
C GLY A 64 -1.16 7.37 -23.95
N ALA A 65 -1.82 8.49 -24.23
CA ALA A 65 -1.16 9.71 -24.63
C ALA A 65 -1.17 10.65 -23.42
N GLU A 66 -0.02 11.29 -23.15
CA GLU A 66 0.15 12.45 -22.26
C GLU A 66 0.54 12.16 -20.78
N ALA A 67 1.83 11.89 -20.53
CA ALA A 67 2.62 12.34 -19.38
C ALA A 67 4.10 11.89 -19.52
N ASP A 68 5.04 12.61 -18.90
CA ASP A 68 6.48 12.27 -18.95
C ASP A 68 6.81 10.93 -18.26
N ASP A 69 5.99 10.49 -17.30
CA ASP A 69 6.17 9.24 -16.54
C ASP A 69 5.50 8.01 -17.18
N MET A 70 4.85 8.18 -18.34
CA MET A 70 4.16 7.11 -19.04
C MET A 70 5.06 5.96 -19.45
N VAL A 71 6.33 6.24 -19.75
CA VAL A 71 7.30 5.21 -20.12
C VAL A 71 7.45 4.19 -18.99
N VAL A 72 7.53 4.66 -17.75
CA VAL A 72 7.67 3.77 -16.60
C VAL A 72 6.40 2.95 -16.40
N GLU A 73 5.22 3.58 -16.43
CA GLU A 73 3.97 2.84 -16.27
C GLU A 73 3.72 1.81 -17.38
N GLU A 74 3.71 2.27 -18.63
CA GLU A 74 3.25 1.47 -19.77
C GLU A 74 4.29 0.45 -20.21
N LEU A 75 5.58 0.83 -20.18
CA LEU A 75 6.62 0.01 -20.80
C LEU A 75 7.41 -0.82 -19.78
N ILE A 76 7.44 -0.42 -18.51
CA ILE A 76 8.15 -1.13 -17.44
C ILE A 76 7.17 -1.86 -16.53
N LEU A 77 6.28 -1.13 -15.87
CA LEU A 77 5.44 -1.65 -14.79
C LEU A 77 4.33 -2.58 -15.30
N LYS A 78 3.52 -2.15 -16.28
CA LYS A 78 2.47 -2.99 -16.88
C LYS A 78 3.00 -4.25 -17.56
N ARG A 79 4.26 -4.21 -18.00
CA ARG A 79 4.93 -5.36 -18.64
C ARG A 79 5.67 -6.25 -17.66
N ASN A 80 5.68 -5.89 -16.38
CA ASN A 80 6.38 -6.59 -15.30
C ASN A 80 7.84 -6.92 -15.67
N LEU A 81 8.57 -5.91 -16.19
CA LEU A 81 9.99 -6.09 -16.49
C LEU A 81 10.75 -6.40 -15.18
N PRO A 82 11.62 -7.42 -15.15
CA PRO A 82 12.47 -7.68 -14.00
C PRO A 82 13.32 -6.45 -13.67
N ILE A 83 13.23 -5.97 -12.43
CA ILE A 83 14.02 -4.85 -11.95
C ILE A 83 15.29 -5.42 -11.29
N PRO A 84 16.49 -5.18 -11.84
CA PRO A 84 17.71 -5.72 -11.26
C PRO A 84 18.07 -4.98 -9.97
N TYR A 85 18.64 -5.69 -8.98
CA TYR A 85 19.07 -5.07 -7.72
C TYR A 85 20.13 -3.99 -7.96
N SER A 86 21.00 -4.14 -8.95
CA SER A 86 21.98 -3.12 -9.32
C SER A 86 21.37 -1.74 -9.61
N TYR A 87 20.14 -1.69 -10.13
CA TYR A 87 19.42 -0.43 -10.28
C TYR A 87 18.95 0.12 -8.93
N ILE A 88 18.41 -0.74 -8.07
CA ILE A 88 17.97 -0.37 -6.71
C ILE A 88 19.14 0.13 -5.87
N ASP A 89 20.27 -0.55 -5.92
CA ASP A 89 21.53 -0.15 -5.29
C ASP A 89 21.97 1.24 -5.75
N THR A 90 21.90 1.49 -7.07
CA THR A 90 22.18 2.82 -7.64
C THR A 90 21.26 3.89 -7.07
N LEU A 91 19.96 3.61 -6.92
CA LEU A 91 19.01 4.56 -6.34
C LEU A 91 19.38 4.92 -4.90
N MET A 92 19.78 3.94 -4.07
CA MET A 92 20.15 4.21 -2.67
C MET A 92 21.43 5.05 -2.56
N HIS A 93 22.34 4.91 -3.52
CA HIS A 93 23.61 5.63 -3.58
C HIS A 93 23.56 6.99 -4.29
N THR A 94 22.43 7.32 -4.93
CA THR A 94 22.31 8.52 -5.78
C THR A 94 21.54 9.65 -5.06
N PRO A 95 22.14 10.84 -4.87
CA PRO A 95 21.41 12.02 -4.41
C PRO A 95 20.27 12.36 -5.36
N ASN A 96 19.16 12.85 -4.82
CA ASN A 96 17.95 13.20 -5.56
C ASN A 96 17.19 12.04 -6.23
N ALA A 97 17.52 10.77 -5.93
CA ALA A 97 16.91 9.61 -6.58
C ALA A 97 15.38 9.51 -6.41
N PHE A 98 14.84 10.05 -5.32
CA PHE A 98 13.41 10.02 -4.98
C PHE A 98 12.84 11.42 -4.74
N GLY A 99 13.47 12.45 -5.31
CA GLY A 99 13.24 13.86 -5.03
C GLY A 99 14.43 14.51 -4.30
N PRO A 100 14.51 15.86 -4.24
CA PRO A 100 15.70 16.59 -3.78
C PRO A 100 16.20 16.18 -2.40
N GLY A 101 17.50 15.87 -2.31
CA GLY A 101 18.19 15.58 -1.05
C GLY A 101 19.40 14.64 -1.18
N PRO A 102 20.07 14.34 -0.05
CA PRO A 102 21.23 13.44 -0.04
C PRO A 102 20.86 12.00 -0.41
N ALA A 103 21.86 11.22 -0.83
CA ALA A 103 21.72 9.78 -1.01
C ALA A 103 21.38 9.09 0.32
N CYS A 104 20.57 8.03 0.25
CA CYS A 104 20.07 7.30 1.42
C CYS A 104 21.22 6.72 2.26
N VAL A 105 22.20 6.12 1.58
CA VAL A 105 23.34 5.42 2.20
C VAL A 105 24.25 6.33 3.04
N VAL A 106 24.19 7.65 2.84
CA VAL A 106 24.95 8.59 3.68
C VAL A 106 24.52 8.48 5.15
N CYS A 107 23.25 8.21 5.39
CA CYS A 107 22.65 8.08 6.72
C CYS A 107 22.33 6.62 7.09
N HIS A 108 22.24 5.74 6.09
CA HIS A 108 21.75 4.36 6.22
C HIS A 108 22.64 3.37 5.46
N SER A 109 23.85 3.10 5.95
CA SER A 109 24.86 2.26 5.24
C SER A 109 25.35 1.05 6.01
N THR A 110 24.92 0.87 7.26
CA THR A 110 25.35 -0.26 8.09
C THR A 110 24.24 -0.64 9.07
N ASN A 111 24.34 -1.86 9.62
CA ASN A 111 23.50 -2.33 10.72
C ASN A 111 24.04 -1.91 12.10
N ASP A 112 25.05 -1.03 12.16
CA ASP A 112 25.58 -0.49 13.40
C ASP A 112 24.86 0.82 13.76
N PRO A 113 24.03 0.86 14.80
CA PRO A 113 23.27 2.07 15.17
C PRO A 113 24.16 3.24 15.61
N ALA A 114 25.45 3.01 15.91
CA ALA A 114 26.39 4.10 16.20
C ALA A 114 26.86 4.86 14.94
N SER A 115 26.69 4.26 13.75
CA SER A 115 27.14 4.83 12.47
C SER A 115 26.02 4.97 11.43
N SER A 116 24.85 4.38 11.69
CA SER A 116 23.70 4.38 10.79
C SER A 116 22.41 4.60 11.57
N TYR A 117 21.57 5.56 11.14
CA TYR A 117 20.31 5.83 11.83
C TYR A 117 19.41 4.60 11.79
N ARG A 118 18.88 4.21 12.97
CA ARG A 118 18.07 3.00 13.17
C ARG A 118 18.80 1.67 12.92
N GLY A 119 20.14 1.72 12.81
CA GLY A 119 20.93 0.57 12.36
C GLY A 119 20.38 0.02 11.04
N LEU A 120 19.93 0.91 10.15
CA LEU A 120 19.35 0.54 8.86
C LEU A 120 20.43 0.58 7.79
N ASP A 121 20.66 -0.55 7.11
CA ASP A 121 21.56 -0.60 5.96
C ASP A 121 20.77 -0.59 4.65
N LEU A 122 20.89 0.48 3.86
CA LEU A 122 20.32 0.58 2.51
C LEU A 122 21.38 0.42 1.41
N SER A 123 22.62 0.09 1.77
CA SER A 123 23.73 -0.08 0.84
C SER A 123 23.89 -1.50 0.31
N THR A 124 23.18 -2.47 0.89
CA THR A 124 23.20 -3.88 0.50
C THR A 124 21.78 -4.44 0.40
N CYS A 125 21.58 -5.47 -0.44
CA CYS A 125 20.27 -6.08 -0.59
C CYS A 125 19.84 -6.73 0.73
N GLU A 126 20.77 -7.43 1.38
CA GLU A 126 20.58 -8.06 2.68
C GLU A 126 20.25 -7.02 3.77
N GLY A 127 20.87 -5.84 3.72
CA GLY A 127 20.55 -4.72 4.59
C GLY A 127 19.11 -4.23 4.42
N VAL A 128 18.70 -3.99 3.17
CA VAL A 128 17.32 -3.56 2.86
C VAL A 128 16.30 -4.59 3.34
N LEU A 129 16.60 -5.88 3.16
CA LEU A 129 15.75 -6.99 3.62
C LEU A 129 15.73 -7.13 5.15
N ALA A 130 16.85 -6.87 5.83
CA ALA A 130 16.92 -6.88 7.29
C ALA A 130 16.12 -5.73 7.91
N GLY A 131 16.10 -4.57 7.26
CA GLY A 131 15.41 -3.38 7.73
C GLY A 131 16.12 -2.69 8.90
N SER A 132 15.35 -2.06 9.79
CA SER A 132 15.93 -1.40 10.97
C SER A 132 16.33 -2.44 12.01
N THR A 133 17.59 -2.43 12.44
CA THR A 133 18.13 -3.38 13.42
C THR A 133 18.21 -2.82 14.85
N GLU A 134 18.18 -1.50 15.00
CA GLU A 134 18.07 -0.88 16.32
C GLU A 134 16.67 -1.11 16.92
N GLU A 135 16.59 -1.43 18.22
CA GLU A 135 15.31 -1.64 18.89
C GLU A 135 14.39 -0.39 18.81
N PRO A 136 13.08 -0.54 18.59
CA PRO A 136 12.42 -1.77 18.13
C PRO A 136 12.82 -2.14 16.70
N ALA A 137 13.40 -3.32 16.53
CA ALA A 137 13.84 -3.82 15.23
C ALA A 137 12.62 -4.19 14.37
N ARG A 138 12.65 -3.86 13.08
CA ARG A 138 11.50 -4.08 12.18
C ARG A 138 11.88 -4.07 10.71
N PRO A 139 11.19 -4.88 9.89
CA PRO A 139 11.32 -4.81 8.43
C PRO A 139 10.81 -3.45 7.92
N ILE A 140 11.38 -2.99 6.81
CA ILE A 140 10.92 -1.78 6.11
C ILE A 140 10.16 -2.10 4.82
N ILE A 141 10.22 -3.35 4.36
CA ILE A 141 9.50 -3.92 3.23
C ILE A 141 9.11 -5.37 3.53
N ARG A 142 8.14 -5.91 2.80
CA ARG A 142 7.88 -7.35 2.71
C ARG A 142 8.05 -7.83 1.26
N PRO A 143 9.06 -8.66 0.96
CA PRO A 143 9.27 -9.18 -0.39
C PRO A 143 8.04 -9.89 -0.95
N GLY A 144 7.65 -9.55 -2.19
CA GLY A 144 6.47 -10.09 -2.86
C GLY A 144 5.16 -9.37 -2.54
N GLU A 145 5.16 -8.43 -1.59
CA GLU A 145 3.98 -7.64 -1.22
C GLU A 145 4.07 -6.21 -1.79
N ASP A 146 2.96 -5.47 -1.77
CA ASP A 146 2.94 -4.05 -2.14
C ASP A 146 3.49 -3.19 -0.99
N PRO A 147 4.68 -2.56 -1.14
CA PRO A 147 5.29 -1.81 -0.06
C PRO A 147 4.71 -0.40 0.12
N LYS A 148 3.66 -0.02 -0.63
CA LYS A 148 3.06 1.31 -0.57
C LYS A 148 2.71 1.76 0.85
N HIS A 149 2.31 0.81 1.71
CA HIS A 149 1.95 1.05 3.10
C HIS A 149 2.99 0.57 4.11
N ASP A 150 4.10 -0.02 3.65
CA ASP A 150 5.22 -0.40 4.50
C ASP A 150 6.06 0.82 4.92
N PRO A 151 6.91 0.70 5.96
CA PRO A 151 7.74 1.81 6.42
C PRO A 151 8.55 2.48 5.30
N LEU A 152 9.13 1.72 4.36
CA LEU A 152 9.85 2.31 3.22
C LEU A 152 8.91 3.16 2.34
N GLY A 153 7.75 2.63 1.98
CA GLY A 153 6.80 3.34 1.12
C GLY A 153 6.23 4.59 1.77
N ARG A 154 5.88 4.51 3.06
CA ARG A 154 5.41 5.68 3.82
C ARG A 154 6.50 6.74 3.93
N ARG A 155 7.74 6.36 4.25
CA ARG A 155 8.85 7.32 4.36
C ARG A 155 9.15 8.04 3.05
N LEU A 156 8.97 7.40 1.89
CA LEU A 156 9.20 8.07 0.59
C LEU A 156 8.01 8.93 0.15
N ARG A 157 6.77 8.56 0.49
CA ARG A 157 5.56 9.15 -0.11
C ARG A 157 4.74 10.04 0.82
N ASN A 158 4.77 9.79 2.13
CA ASN A 158 3.90 10.47 3.06
C ASN A 158 4.60 11.69 3.64
N ASN A 159 4.05 12.88 3.35
CA ASN A 159 4.46 14.09 4.04
C ASN A 159 4.05 14.01 5.51
N ARG A 160 4.94 14.43 6.41
CA ARG A 160 4.59 14.61 7.82
C ARG A 160 3.51 15.68 7.95
N MET A 161 2.63 15.50 8.92
CA MET A 161 1.58 16.44 9.30
C MET A 161 1.90 17.10 10.65
N PRO A 162 1.52 18.37 10.85
CA PRO A 162 0.92 19.29 9.87
C PRO A 162 1.84 19.56 8.65
N LEU A 163 1.24 19.82 7.49
CA LEU A 163 1.98 19.89 6.23
C LEU A 163 3.02 21.02 6.27
N GLY A 164 4.27 20.72 5.93
CA GLY A 164 5.36 21.69 5.90
C GLY A 164 6.12 21.82 7.23
N THR A 165 5.72 21.10 8.27
CA THR A 165 6.49 20.96 9.51
C THR A 165 7.92 20.51 9.23
N SER A 166 8.88 21.11 9.94
CA SER A 166 10.28 20.77 9.76
C SER A 166 10.67 19.46 10.46
N PHE A 167 11.58 18.70 9.86
CA PHE A 167 11.99 17.39 10.38
C PHE A 167 12.72 17.46 11.73
N HIS A 168 13.32 18.61 12.07
CA HIS A 168 14.06 18.80 13.32
C HIS A 168 13.15 19.11 14.52
N GLN A 169 11.91 19.51 14.27
CA GLN A 169 10.94 19.76 15.33
C GLN A 169 10.31 18.42 15.75
N ALA A 170 10.53 18.04 17.01
CA ALA A 170 9.84 16.91 17.59
C ALA A 170 8.33 17.23 17.72
N PRO A 171 7.44 16.26 17.48
CA PRO A 171 6.04 16.45 17.79
C PRO A 171 5.86 16.53 19.32
N ASP A 172 4.83 17.24 19.77
CA ASP A 172 4.45 17.32 21.18
C ASP A 172 4.13 15.91 21.70
N ALA A 173 4.97 15.41 22.62
CA ALA A 173 4.89 14.02 23.06
C ALA A 173 3.60 13.71 23.82
N ASP A 174 3.06 14.69 24.56
CA ASP A 174 1.85 14.50 25.36
C ASP A 174 0.62 14.43 24.45
N ASN A 175 0.54 15.29 23.43
CA ASN A 175 -0.55 15.28 22.46
C ASN A 175 -0.50 14.08 21.52
N ILE A 176 0.71 13.61 21.16
CA ILE A 176 0.88 12.33 20.44
C ILE A 176 0.40 11.16 21.30
N ALA A 177 0.79 11.12 22.58
CA ALA A 177 0.36 10.07 23.50
C ALA A 177 -1.17 10.06 23.69
N LEU A 178 -1.82 11.22 23.76
CA LEU A 178 -3.29 11.31 23.83
C LEU A 178 -3.97 10.64 22.62
N ILE A 179 -3.48 10.89 21.40
CA ILE A 179 -4.01 10.25 20.20
C ILE A 179 -3.71 8.75 20.20
N GLU A 180 -2.49 8.37 20.54
CA GLU A 180 -2.06 6.97 20.58
C GLU A 180 -2.91 6.16 21.58
N ASP A 181 -3.09 6.66 22.80
CA ASP A 181 -3.90 6.02 23.84
C ASP A 181 -5.38 5.94 23.45
N TRP A 182 -5.92 7.01 22.84
CA TRP A 182 -7.29 7.00 22.34
C TRP A 182 -7.48 5.94 21.25
N ILE A 183 -6.58 5.85 20.27
CA ILE A 183 -6.64 4.81 19.23
C ILE A 183 -6.52 3.42 19.88
N LEU A 184 -5.56 3.23 20.77
CA LEU A 184 -5.31 1.95 21.45
C LEU A 184 -6.52 1.49 22.27
N SER A 185 -7.28 2.42 22.85
CA SER A 185 -8.52 2.15 23.58
C SER A 185 -9.71 1.77 22.69
N GLY A 186 -9.52 1.70 21.37
CA GLY A 186 -10.56 1.39 20.39
C GLY A 186 -11.25 2.62 19.80
N ALA A 187 -10.62 3.80 19.92
CA ALA A 187 -11.11 5.07 19.38
C ALA A 187 -12.60 5.37 19.74
N PRO A 188 -12.99 5.34 21.02
CA PRO A 188 -14.38 5.63 21.40
C PRO A 188 -14.75 7.11 21.20
N ASN A 189 -16.03 7.38 20.90
CA ASN A 189 -16.60 8.73 20.93
C ASN A 189 -17.15 9.01 22.34
N ASP A 190 -16.26 9.37 23.26
CA ASP A 190 -16.59 9.65 24.65
C ASP A 190 -16.16 11.05 25.09
N ALA A 191 -16.35 11.39 26.37
CA ALA A 191 -15.96 12.68 26.91
C ALA A 191 -14.44 12.91 26.77
N HIS A 192 -13.62 11.86 26.91
CA HIS A 192 -12.18 12.01 26.76
C HIS A 192 -11.80 12.42 25.33
N PHE A 193 -12.37 11.76 24.33
CA PHE A 193 -12.18 12.16 22.93
C PHE A 193 -12.62 13.61 22.68
N ASN A 194 -13.85 13.95 23.07
CA ASN A 194 -14.43 15.27 22.77
C ASN A 194 -13.71 16.43 23.48
N GLU A 195 -13.18 16.19 24.69
CA GLU A 195 -12.55 17.22 25.51
C GLU A 195 -11.03 17.32 25.31
N ASN A 196 -10.36 16.22 24.95
CA ASN A 196 -8.89 16.16 24.95
C ASN A 196 -8.27 15.80 23.59
N VAL A 197 -8.98 15.04 22.73
CA VAL A 197 -8.41 14.57 21.46
C VAL A 197 -8.90 15.43 20.30
N LEU A 198 -10.22 15.56 20.14
CA LEU A 198 -10.82 16.32 19.05
C LEU A 198 -10.32 17.78 18.97
N PRO A 199 -10.17 18.53 20.09
CA PRO A 199 -9.71 19.90 20.04
C PRO A 199 -8.28 20.06 19.48
N LEU A 200 -7.44 19.02 19.56
CA LEU A 200 -6.07 19.06 19.04
C LEU A 200 -6.05 19.30 17.53
N PHE A 201 -7.04 18.77 16.78
CA PHE A 201 -7.11 18.95 15.33
C PHE A 201 -7.54 20.37 14.91
N ALA A 202 -8.18 21.10 15.81
CA ALA A 202 -8.66 22.47 15.59
C ALA A 202 -7.77 23.54 16.24
N THR A 203 -6.68 23.14 16.88
CA THR A 203 -5.79 24.04 17.62
C THR A 203 -4.47 24.21 16.86
N GLU A 204 -4.15 25.46 16.50
CA GLU A 204 -2.83 25.80 15.97
C GLU A 204 -1.74 25.39 16.95
N SER A 205 -0.61 24.94 16.42
CA SER A 205 0.56 24.52 17.20
C SER A 205 0.33 23.37 18.18
N ALA A 206 -0.78 22.62 18.08
CA ALA A 206 -1.05 21.50 18.98
C ALA A 206 0.03 20.41 18.90
N PHE A 207 0.51 20.09 17.70
CA PHE A 207 1.52 19.03 17.53
C PHE A 207 2.92 19.57 17.37
N VAL A 208 3.08 20.77 16.79
CA VAL A 208 4.38 21.36 16.51
C VAL A 208 4.25 22.88 16.56
N GLU A 209 5.21 23.57 17.16
CA GLU A 209 5.24 25.04 17.22
C GLU A 209 5.14 25.69 15.83
N ASP A 210 4.40 26.80 15.74
CA ASP A 210 4.16 27.59 14.51
C ASP A 210 3.50 26.80 13.36
N SER A 211 2.70 25.78 13.68
CA SER A 211 1.96 24.99 12.68
C SER A 211 0.45 25.32 12.65
N PRO A 212 -0.20 25.23 11.47
CA PRO A 212 -1.64 25.47 11.34
C PRO A 212 -2.46 24.38 12.03
N ALA A 213 -3.73 24.67 12.31
CA ALA A 213 -4.66 23.65 12.76
C ALA A 213 -4.91 22.65 11.62
N CYS A 214 -5.14 21.38 11.96
CA CYS A 214 -5.42 20.35 10.95
C CYS A 214 -6.71 20.66 10.18
N THR A 215 -7.70 21.23 10.86
CA THR A 215 -8.98 21.63 10.27
C THR A 215 -8.87 22.81 9.31
N ASP A 216 -7.74 23.51 9.20
CA ASP A 216 -7.56 24.55 8.17
C ASP A 216 -7.51 23.97 6.75
N CYS A 217 -7.16 22.68 6.64
CA CYS A 217 -7.06 21.94 5.39
C CYS A 217 -8.00 20.72 5.33
N HIS A 218 -8.45 20.21 6.48
CA HIS A 218 -9.29 19.02 6.60
C HIS A 218 -10.59 19.31 7.36
N MET A 219 -11.55 19.95 6.69
CA MET A 219 -12.77 20.53 7.27
C MET A 219 -14.09 19.97 6.72
N SER A 220 -14.04 19.11 5.71
CA SER A 220 -15.23 18.52 5.09
C SER A 220 -14.89 17.33 4.20
N ASN A 221 -15.89 16.54 3.81
CA ASN A 221 -15.73 15.45 2.86
C ASN A 221 -15.90 15.87 1.38
N GLN A 222 -15.47 17.08 1.01
CA GLN A 222 -15.55 17.59 -0.36
C GLN A 222 -14.22 18.19 -0.82
N GLU A 223 -13.79 17.80 -2.00
CA GLU A 223 -12.70 18.43 -2.73
C GLU A 223 -13.24 19.29 -3.89
N PRO A 224 -12.76 20.55 -4.04
CA PRO A 224 -12.19 21.44 -3.02
C PRO A 224 -13.26 21.93 -2.01
N PRO A 225 -12.90 22.41 -0.79
CA PRO A 225 -11.56 22.86 -0.38
C PRO A 225 -10.77 21.88 0.51
N SER A 226 -11.37 20.76 0.93
CA SER A 226 -10.77 19.89 1.93
C SER A 226 -9.87 18.84 1.28
N PHE A 227 -8.58 18.82 1.60
CA PHE A 227 -7.65 17.87 0.98
C PHE A 227 -7.99 16.43 1.36
N HIS A 228 -7.94 15.57 0.35
CA HIS A 228 -8.34 14.16 0.40
C HIS A 228 -9.75 13.94 0.94
N GLU A 229 -10.67 14.90 0.74
CA GLU A 229 -12.06 14.80 1.19
C GLU A 229 -12.16 14.39 2.67
N MET A 230 -11.22 14.86 3.48
CA MET A 230 -11.04 14.45 4.86
C MET A 230 -11.62 15.52 5.79
N ASP A 231 -12.38 15.08 6.79
CA ASP A 231 -12.98 15.95 7.80
C ASP A 231 -12.45 15.59 9.18
N LEU A 232 -11.69 16.50 9.81
CA LEU A 232 -11.16 16.32 11.16
C LEU A 232 -11.93 17.14 12.21
N THR A 233 -13.10 17.70 11.86
CA THR A 233 -13.89 18.56 12.75
C THR A 233 -14.82 17.79 13.69
N SER A 234 -15.04 16.49 13.43
CA SER A 234 -15.95 15.64 14.19
C SER A 234 -15.44 14.21 14.31
N PHE A 235 -15.97 13.46 15.28
CA PHE A 235 -15.69 12.03 15.41
C PHE A 235 -16.06 11.26 14.14
N GLU A 236 -17.26 11.52 13.61
CA GLU A 236 -17.78 10.83 12.43
C GLU A 236 -16.92 11.10 11.20
N GLY A 237 -16.43 12.33 11.03
CA GLY A 237 -15.50 12.70 9.96
C GLY A 237 -14.17 11.96 10.06
N ILE A 238 -13.57 11.95 11.25
CA ILE A 238 -12.28 11.26 11.52
C ILE A 238 -12.41 9.76 11.26
N MET A 239 -13.50 9.14 11.72
CA MET A 239 -13.74 7.71 11.55
C MET A 239 -14.21 7.32 10.15
N LEU A 240 -14.78 8.25 9.39
CA LEU A 240 -15.06 8.07 7.97
C LEU A 240 -13.74 7.94 7.20
N GLY A 241 -12.82 8.90 7.40
CA GLY A 241 -11.51 8.96 6.78
C GLY A 241 -11.48 9.85 5.54
N ALA A 242 -10.72 9.44 4.53
CA ALA A 242 -10.39 10.22 3.34
C ALA A 242 -10.92 9.59 2.04
N ASP A 243 -10.97 10.37 0.96
CA ASP A 243 -11.36 9.98 -0.41
C ASP A 243 -12.77 9.35 -0.51
N SER A 244 -13.68 9.71 0.40
CA SER A 244 -15.00 9.08 0.54
C SER A 244 -15.99 9.42 -0.59
N VAL A 245 -15.79 10.52 -1.31
CA VAL A 245 -16.56 10.90 -2.50
C VAL A 245 -15.89 10.29 -3.75
N ALA A 246 -14.59 10.47 -3.92
CA ALA A 246 -13.86 9.99 -5.10
C ALA A 246 -13.82 8.46 -5.23
N LYS A 247 -13.67 7.72 -4.12
CA LYS A 247 -13.62 6.24 -4.10
C LYS A 247 -14.93 5.61 -3.62
N GLY A 248 -15.86 6.43 -3.13
CA GLY A 248 -17.08 6.00 -2.45
C GLY A 248 -16.85 5.72 -0.96
N VAL A 249 -17.89 5.95 -0.16
CA VAL A 249 -17.86 5.91 1.32
C VAL A 249 -17.34 4.59 1.87
N GLU A 250 -17.73 3.47 1.25
CA GLU A 250 -17.32 2.12 1.66
C GLU A 250 -15.84 1.81 1.35
N ASN A 251 -15.24 2.54 0.41
CA ASN A 251 -13.82 2.40 0.03
C ASN A 251 -12.99 3.60 0.49
N ALA A 252 -13.53 4.42 1.39
CA ALA A 252 -12.82 5.53 1.98
C ALA A 252 -11.54 5.04 2.67
N THR A 253 -10.45 5.78 2.50
CA THR A 253 -9.18 5.49 3.15
C THR A 253 -9.32 5.73 4.65
N LYS A 254 -9.31 4.66 5.45
CA LYS A 254 -9.34 4.79 6.91
C LYS A 254 -8.06 5.43 7.44
N ILE A 255 -8.21 6.48 8.24
CA ILE A 255 -7.09 7.21 8.86
C ILE A 255 -6.89 6.83 10.33
N VAL A 256 -7.89 6.22 10.95
CA VAL A 256 -7.85 5.61 12.28
C VAL A 256 -8.22 4.14 12.16
N ILE A 257 -7.37 3.28 12.71
CA ILE A 257 -7.59 1.84 12.86
C ILE A 257 -7.75 1.58 14.37
N PRO A 258 -9.00 1.46 14.88
CA PRO A 258 -9.23 1.24 16.31
C PRO A 258 -8.44 0.07 16.88
N GLY A 259 -7.72 0.31 17.96
CA GLY A 259 -6.87 -0.67 18.64
C GLY A 259 -5.47 -0.85 18.03
N ASP A 260 -5.17 -0.19 16.90
CA ASP A 260 -3.85 -0.30 16.25
C ASP A 260 -3.30 1.09 15.86
N PRO A 261 -2.64 1.79 16.79
CA PRO A 261 -2.00 3.08 16.52
C PRO A 261 -0.93 2.99 15.44
N ALA A 262 -0.17 1.90 15.39
CA ALA A 262 0.92 1.71 14.43
C ALA A 262 0.41 1.57 12.99
N ALA A 263 -0.78 0.97 12.79
CA ALA A 263 -1.43 0.88 11.49
C ALA A 263 -2.24 2.13 11.11
N SER A 264 -2.47 3.07 12.04
CA SER A 264 -3.32 4.25 11.83
C SER A 264 -2.58 5.37 11.09
N PRO A 265 -3.00 5.75 9.86
CA PRO A 265 -2.35 6.81 9.10
C PRO A 265 -2.28 8.15 9.83
N ILE A 266 -3.26 8.49 10.68
CA ILE A 266 -3.23 9.75 11.43
C ILE A 266 -1.97 9.85 12.30
N LEU A 267 -1.58 8.78 12.99
CA LEU A 267 -0.40 8.75 13.85
C LEU A 267 0.89 8.61 13.02
N GLN A 268 0.85 7.82 11.94
CA GLN A 268 1.97 7.71 10.99
C GLN A 268 2.31 9.09 10.42
N HIS A 269 1.33 9.85 9.95
CA HIS A 269 1.57 11.19 9.42
C HIS A 269 2.08 12.17 10.47
N LEU A 270 1.66 12.07 11.73
CA LEU A 270 2.16 12.96 12.79
C LEU A 270 3.62 12.67 13.19
N THR A 271 4.04 11.41 13.13
CA THR A 271 5.32 10.93 13.70
C THR A 271 6.38 10.58 12.66
N GLU A 272 6.00 10.37 11.40
CA GLU A 272 6.92 9.96 10.34
C GLU A 272 7.34 11.15 9.47
N ASN A 273 8.58 11.62 9.64
CA ASN A 273 9.25 12.48 8.66
C ASN A 273 9.40 11.77 7.30
N ARG A 274 9.03 12.46 6.22
CA ARG A 274 9.34 12.06 4.83
C ARG A 274 10.86 12.05 4.60
N MET A 275 11.30 11.15 3.75
CA MET A 275 12.70 10.96 3.36
C MET A 275 12.93 11.42 1.92
N PRO A 276 14.10 12.01 1.62
CA PRO A 276 15.15 12.38 2.59
C PRO A 276 14.70 13.51 3.54
N PRO A 277 15.29 13.65 4.75
CA PRO A 277 14.84 14.65 5.72
C PRO A 277 14.90 16.07 5.15
N GLY A 278 13.79 16.80 5.28
CA GLY A 278 13.68 18.17 4.75
C GLY A 278 13.27 18.26 3.27
N ILE A 279 12.97 17.13 2.61
CA ILE A 279 12.35 17.15 1.29
C ILE A 279 11.06 17.99 1.33
N SER A 280 10.86 18.79 0.28
CA SER A 280 9.70 19.68 0.18
C SER A 280 8.40 18.86 0.04
N PRO A 281 7.30 19.26 0.70
CA PRO A 281 6.04 18.53 0.63
C PRO A 281 5.38 18.54 -0.75
N VAL A 282 5.78 19.47 -1.64
CA VAL A 282 5.27 19.55 -3.01
C VAL A 282 5.98 18.61 -3.99
N GLU A 283 7.07 17.98 -3.55
CA GLU A 283 7.78 17.00 -4.39
C GLU A 283 6.91 15.78 -4.64
N ASP A 284 6.98 15.27 -5.87
CA ASP A 284 6.12 14.20 -6.35
C ASP A 284 6.15 12.98 -5.41
N ARG A 285 4.95 12.56 -5.00
CA ARG A 285 4.74 11.42 -4.10
C ARG A 285 4.70 10.10 -4.86
N ASP A 286 4.60 10.15 -6.19
CA ASP A 286 4.54 8.99 -7.08
C ASP A 286 5.70 8.97 -8.07
N HIS A 287 6.86 9.51 -7.64
CA HIS A 287 8.09 9.60 -8.42
C HIS A 287 8.41 8.25 -9.13
N PRO A 288 8.83 8.25 -10.41
CA PRO A 288 9.05 7.02 -11.18
C PRO A 288 9.97 6.01 -10.50
N ASN A 289 11.07 6.48 -9.90
CA ASN A 289 12.00 5.61 -9.15
C ASN A 289 11.35 4.96 -7.92
N THR A 290 10.42 5.65 -7.23
CA THR A 290 9.66 5.07 -6.12
C THR A 290 8.78 3.92 -6.63
N ARG A 291 8.16 4.09 -7.79
CA ARG A 291 7.30 3.05 -8.39
C ARG A 291 8.10 1.86 -8.91
N ILE A 292 9.30 2.10 -9.46
CA ILE A 292 10.24 1.04 -9.86
C ILE A 292 10.73 0.27 -8.62
N LEU A 293 11.09 0.98 -7.55
CA LEU A 293 11.46 0.36 -6.27
C LEU A 293 10.32 -0.52 -5.74
N PHE A 294 9.07 -0.05 -5.79
CA PHE A 294 7.92 -0.85 -5.37
C PHE A 294 7.70 -2.07 -6.26
N ALA A 295 7.97 -1.96 -7.57
CA ALA A 295 7.93 -3.09 -8.48
C ALA A 295 8.99 -4.15 -8.14
N TRP A 296 10.22 -3.74 -7.83
CA TRP A 296 11.27 -4.65 -7.35
C TRP A 296 10.84 -5.39 -6.08
N VAL A 297 10.25 -4.69 -5.10
CA VAL A 297 9.73 -5.35 -3.88
C VAL A 297 8.65 -6.38 -4.23
N ARG A 298 7.66 -6.02 -5.07
CA ARG A 298 6.59 -6.93 -5.52
C ARG A 298 7.11 -8.12 -6.32
N GLN A 299 8.26 -7.99 -6.97
CA GLN A 299 8.96 -9.08 -7.67
C GLN A 299 9.75 -9.99 -6.73
N GLY A 300 9.66 -9.78 -5.42
CA GLY A 300 10.32 -10.61 -4.41
C GLY A 300 11.63 -10.04 -3.89
N ALA A 301 11.95 -8.78 -4.21
CA ALA A 301 13.15 -8.09 -3.73
C ALA A 301 14.44 -8.91 -3.95
N SER A 302 14.60 -9.51 -5.14
CA SER A 302 15.78 -10.32 -5.46
C SER A 302 17.05 -9.49 -5.41
N CYS A 303 18.15 -10.12 -4.99
CA CYS A 303 19.48 -9.51 -4.89
C CYS A 303 20.33 -9.66 -6.15
N ASP A 304 19.77 -10.22 -7.22
CA ASP A 304 20.43 -10.43 -8.53
C ASP A 304 20.56 -9.14 -9.37
#